data_AF-A0A7W3VWP4-F1
#
_entry.id   AF-A0A7W3VWP4-F1
#
_cell.length_a   1.000
_cell.length_b   1.000
_cell.length_c   1.000
_cell.angle_alpha   90.00
_cell.angle_beta   90.00
_cell.angle_gamma   90.00
#
_symmetry.space_group_name_H-M   'P 1'
#
loop_
_entity.id
_entity.type
_entity.pdbx_description
1 polymer ?
#
loop_
_entity_poly.entity_id
_entity_poly.type
_entity_poly.pdbx_seq_one_letter_code
_entity_poly.pdbx_strand_id
1 'polypeptide(L)'
;MPVIRRNIVPLRYSDPSVVAYVRSPSDWMVSNCGWIRGREGVLLVDTCGTERDTLDLVSDVRKYSTVEMPLTLVLTHAHGTHHNGAGVALRNGGRILAAPTAVPIIRSGPQCNEEIFACANWGKLEPPRPEAVHAVIEPVEVDLGGVVVEVVPFPGTAHTDGDLVLFEPRTGTLFTGDLLSVGSTPFAVHGSIPGWLTALDWLDKMFPDVRTFVPGHGGLSHPGSFPVAVLRTYLHWLLDATASAGTPDFSELATIARRRWPTWTVPERHIGNLLRAHADQHGERLASAEAMRAIRDAAGGKIDLDTLLGLGKP
;
A
#
# COMPACT_ATOMS: atom_id res chain seq x y z
N MET A 1 0.95 21.54 12.04
CA MET A 1 0.67 20.38 11.17
C MET A 1 1.47 19.19 11.69
N PRO A 2 0.93 17.96 11.67
CA PRO A 2 1.67 16.80 12.17
C PRO A 2 2.87 16.53 11.26
N VAL A 3 4.07 16.53 11.84
CA VAL A 3 5.30 16.11 11.14
C VAL A 3 5.20 14.62 10.86
N ILE A 4 5.38 14.20 9.60
CA ILE A 4 5.45 12.78 9.25
C ILE A 4 6.66 12.15 9.95
N ARG A 5 6.38 11.24 10.88
CA ARG A 5 7.41 10.47 11.60
C ARG A 5 7.67 9.18 10.83
N ARG A 6 8.95 8.82 10.77
CA ARG A 6 9.42 7.53 10.24
C ARG A 6 9.95 6.73 11.41
N ASN A 7 9.26 5.67 11.76
CA ASN A 7 9.63 4.77 12.84
C ASN A 7 10.23 3.51 12.23
N ILE A 8 11.53 3.33 12.43
CA ILE A 8 12.24 2.09 12.09
C ILE A 8 11.94 1.09 13.21
N VAL A 9 11.16 0.06 12.92
CA VAL A 9 10.74 -0.94 13.90
C VAL A 9 11.38 -2.30 13.55
N PRO A 10 12.46 -2.70 14.24
CA PRO A 10 13.01 -4.04 14.11
C PRO A 10 12.00 -5.06 14.68
N LEU A 11 11.57 -6.03 13.87
CA LEU A 11 10.54 -7.00 14.26
C LEU A 11 11.09 -8.23 14.97
N ARG A 12 12.42 -8.41 14.97
CA ARG A 12 13.20 -9.20 15.94
C ARG A 12 14.63 -8.66 16.07
N TYR A 13 15.18 -8.75 17.27
CA TYR A 13 16.59 -8.48 17.56
C TYR A 13 17.45 -9.70 17.21
N SER A 14 17.67 -9.94 15.93
CA SER A 14 18.75 -10.82 15.49
C SER A 14 19.21 -10.38 14.12
N ASP A 15 20.50 -10.55 13.85
CA ASP A 15 20.95 -10.77 12.49
C ASP A 15 20.49 -12.19 12.12
N PRO A 16 19.57 -12.39 11.16
CA PRO A 16 19.07 -11.45 10.13
C PRO A 16 17.85 -10.60 10.50
N SER A 17 17.76 -9.41 9.91
CA SER A 17 16.84 -8.34 10.29
C SER A 17 15.64 -8.20 9.35
N VAL A 18 14.43 -8.36 9.91
CA VAL A 18 13.16 -7.95 9.31
C VAL A 18 12.77 -6.62 9.96
N VAL A 19 12.53 -5.60 9.14
CA VAL A 19 12.26 -4.24 9.60
C VAL A 19 11.01 -3.69 8.94
N ALA A 20 10.10 -3.19 9.78
CA ALA A 20 8.99 -2.36 9.32
C ALA A 20 9.39 -0.89 9.35
N TYR A 21 9.20 -0.20 8.22
CA TYR A 21 9.40 1.23 8.08
C TYR A 21 8.04 1.93 8.18
N VAL A 22 7.62 2.21 9.41
CA VAL A 22 6.27 2.71 9.69
C VAL A 22 6.23 4.23 9.58
N ARG A 23 5.36 4.75 8.71
CA ARG A 23 5.18 6.20 8.54
C ARG A 23 3.84 6.66 9.13
N SER A 24 3.89 7.73 9.92
CA SER A 24 2.76 8.19 10.73
C SER A 24 2.68 9.72 10.76
N PRO A 25 1.47 10.32 10.79
CA PRO A 25 0.17 9.66 10.63
C PRO A 25 -0.01 9.09 9.22
N SER A 26 -0.87 8.08 9.07
CA SER A 26 -1.23 7.57 7.74
C SER A 26 -2.07 8.59 7.00
N ASP A 27 -1.70 8.85 5.75
CA ASP A 27 -2.30 9.89 4.91
C ASP A 27 -1.96 9.61 3.43
N TRP A 28 -2.41 10.48 2.51
CA TRP A 28 -2.00 10.42 1.11
C TRP A 28 -0.48 10.49 0.96
N MET A 29 0.12 9.61 0.14
CA MET A 29 1.59 9.51 -0.02
C MET A 29 2.38 9.18 1.26
N VAL A 30 1.69 8.71 2.30
CA VAL A 30 2.31 8.24 3.56
C VAL A 30 2.00 6.76 3.78
N SER A 31 2.70 5.90 3.05
CA SER A 31 2.70 4.44 3.15
C SER A 31 3.81 3.94 4.07
N ASN A 32 3.58 2.76 4.64
CA ASN A 32 4.63 1.96 5.22
C ASN A 32 5.42 1.25 4.13
N CYS A 33 6.69 1.01 4.43
CA CYS A 33 7.56 0.14 3.65
C CYS A 33 8.20 -0.88 4.60
N GLY A 34 9.15 -1.64 4.11
CA GLY A 34 10.02 -2.42 4.97
C GLY A 34 11.21 -2.98 4.23
N TRP A 35 12.12 -3.60 4.96
CA TRP A 35 13.17 -4.38 4.32
C TRP A 35 13.51 -5.61 5.13
N ILE A 36 14.04 -6.58 4.41
CA ILE A 36 14.53 -7.84 4.94
C ILE A 36 15.94 -8.01 4.43
N ARG A 37 16.89 -8.25 5.33
CA ARG A 37 18.30 -8.41 4.99
C ARG A 37 18.78 -9.79 5.37
N GLY A 38 19.40 -10.50 4.43
CA GLY A 38 20.23 -11.67 4.70
C GLY A 38 21.72 -11.38 4.45
N ARG A 39 22.55 -12.43 4.36
CA ARG A 39 24.01 -12.27 4.16
C ARG A 39 24.40 -11.87 2.73
N GLU A 40 23.54 -12.18 1.76
CA GLU A 40 23.85 -12.09 0.32
C GLU A 40 22.98 -11.07 -0.40
N GLY A 41 21.97 -10.50 0.25
CA GLY A 41 21.09 -9.52 -0.39
C GLY A 41 20.12 -8.84 0.56
N VAL A 42 19.44 -7.84 0.02
CA VAL A 42 18.36 -7.10 0.66
C VAL A 42 17.11 -7.21 -0.19
N LEU A 43 16.00 -7.52 0.45
CA LEU A 43 14.66 -7.34 -0.10
C LEU A 43 14.07 -6.06 0.46
N LEU A 44 13.64 -5.14 -0.40
CA LEU A 44 12.89 -3.94 -0.05
C LEU A 44 11.42 -4.17 -0.40
N VAL A 45 10.52 -3.89 0.54
CA VAL A 45 9.07 -3.95 0.39
C VAL A 45 8.55 -2.54 0.17
N ASP A 46 7.99 -2.30 -1.01
CA ASP A 46 7.51 -1.01 -1.46
C ASP A 46 8.58 0.11 -1.42
N THR A 47 8.17 1.28 -1.91
CA THR A 47 8.92 2.53 -1.87
C THR A 47 7.99 3.65 -1.37
N CYS A 48 8.50 4.88 -1.34
CA CYS A 48 7.69 6.04 -0.99
C CYS A 48 7.16 6.77 -2.24
N GLY A 49 6.23 7.70 -2.01
CA GLY A 49 5.58 8.48 -3.08
C GLY A 49 6.44 9.59 -3.72
N THR A 50 7.51 10.04 -3.04
CA THR A 50 8.38 11.16 -3.47
C THR A 50 9.84 10.74 -3.58
N GLU A 51 10.64 11.48 -4.36
CA GLU A 51 12.08 11.20 -4.49
C GLU A 51 12.78 11.31 -3.12
N ARG A 52 12.51 12.38 -2.38
CA ARG A 52 13.12 12.63 -1.06
C ARG A 52 12.84 11.48 -0.10
N ASP A 53 11.57 11.10 0.06
CA ASP A 53 11.19 10.02 0.99
C ASP A 53 11.78 8.66 0.56
N THR A 54 11.91 8.43 -0.76
CA THR A 54 12.51 7.20 -1.28
C THR A 54 14.02 7.17 -1.05
N LEU A 55 14.72 8.28 -1.28
CA LEU A 55 16.16 8.38 -1.00
C LEU A 55 16.45 8.20 0.49
N ASP A 56 15.60 8.75 1.36
CA ASP A 56 15.73 8.56 2.80
C ASP A 56 15.52 7.10 3.21
N LEU A 57 14.52 6.41 2.64
CA LEU A 57 14.29 4.98 2.83
C LEU A 57 15.51 4.15 2.39
N VAL A 58 16.04 4.40 1.19
CA VAL A 58 17.22 3.69 0.66
C VAL A 58 18.45 3.96 1.53
N SER A 59 18.63 5.20 1.99
CA SER A 59 19.70 5.57 2.92
C SER A 59 19.58 4.78 4.24
N ASP A 60 18.38 4.67 4.80
CA ASP A 60 18.12 3.89 6.01
C ASP A 60 18.41 2.40 5.79
N VAL A 61 18.01 1.82 4.64
CA VAL A 61 18.36 0.44 4.26
C VAL A 61 19.88 0.23 4.20
N ARG A 62 20.63 1.19 3.65
CA ARG A 62 22.09 1.13 3.51
C ARG A 62 22.85 1.39 4.83
N LYS A 63 22.19 1.83 5.91
CA LYS A 63 22.79 1.80 7.26
C LYS A 63 22.97 0.37 7.78
N TYR A 64 22.21 -0.59 7.23
CA TYR A 64 22.22 -1.99 7.66
C TYR A 64 22.74 -2.95 6.59
N SER A 65 23.06 -2.47 5.38
CA SER A 65 23.54 -3.27 4.24
C SER A 65 24.66 -2.54 3.50
N THR A 66 25.47 -3.26 2.72
CA THR A 66 26.51 -2.62 1.88
C THR A 66 25.98 -2.31 0.49
N VAL A 67 26.65 -1.45 -0.28
CA VAL A 67 26.21 -1.10 -1.65
C VAL A 67 26.39 -2.26 -2.63
N GLU A 68 27.29 -3.19 -2.34
CA GLU A 68 27.52 -4.39 -3.14
C GLU A 68 26.42 -5.44 -2.95
N MET A 69 25.66 -5.39 -1.84
CA MET A 69 24.52 -6.29 -1.63
C MET A 69 23.41 -5.99 -2.66
N PRO A 70 23.04 -6.98 -3.50
CA PRO A 70 21.95 -6.88 -4.45
C PRO A 70 20.64 -6.47 -3.75
N LEU A 71 19.89 -5.59 -4.42
CA LEU A 71 18.58 -5.14 -3.97
C LEU A 71 17.48 -5.80 -4.83
N THR A 72 16.61 -6.57 -4.19
CA THR A 72 15.34 -7.02 -4.76
C THR A 72 14.24 -6.13 -4.21
N LEU A 73 13.59 -5.34 -5.05
CA LEU A 73 12.38 -4.60 -4.68
C LEU A 73 11.17 -5.48 -4.96
N VAL A 74 10.24 -5.56 -4.01
CA VAL A 74 8.92 -6.15 -4.23
C VAL A 74 7.89 -5.05 -4.03
N LEU A 75 7.11 -4.80 -5.07
CA LEU A 75 6.02 -3.85 -5.02
C LEU A 75 4.73 -4.63 -4.74
N THR A 76 4.12 -4.36 -3.59
CA THR A 76 2.93 -5.06 -3.13
C THR A 76 1.76 -4.82 -4.07
N HIS A 77 1.64 -3.62 -4.64
CA HIS A 77 0.65 -3.28 -5.65
C HIS A 77 1.04 -1.97 -6.38
N ALA A 78 0.29 -1.61 -7.42
CA ALA A 78 0.62 -0.49 -8.30
C ALA A 78 -0.08 0.84 -7.94
N HIS A 79 -0.10 1.24 -6.66
CA HIS A 79 -0.44 2.62 -6.28
C HIS A 79 0.81 3.47 -6.07
N GLY A 80 0.75 4.73 -6.50
CA GLY A 80 1.91 5.62 -6.47
C GLY A 80 2.54 5.83 -5.08
N THR A 81 1.76 5.65 -4.01
CA THR A 81 2.27 5.65 -2.62
C THR A 81 3.32 4.56 -2.38
N HIS A 82 3.28 3.45 -3.13
CA HIS A 82 4.14 2.28 -2.97
C HIS A 82 5.18 2.11 -4.10
N HIS A 83 4.88 2.52 -5.34
CA HIS A 83 5.79 2.27 -6.47
C HIS A 83 6.46 3.50 -7.10
N ASN A 84 6.03 4.74 -6.80
CA ASN A 84 6.59 5.93 -7.45
C ASN A 84 8.13 6.01 -7.33
N GLY A 85 8.66 5.57 -6.19
CA GLY A 85 10.09 5.53 -5.91
C GLY A 85 10.87 4.39 -6.58
N ALA A 86 10.22 3.50 -7.34
CA ALA A 86 10.86 2.27 -7.85
C ALA A 86 12.11 2.54 -8.70
N GLY A 87 12.05 3.49 -9.64
CA GLY A 87 13.21 3.87 -10.45
C GLY A 87 14.32 4.51 -9.61
N VAL A 88 13.95 5.38 -8.67
CA VAL A 88 14.87 6.05 -7.74
C VAL A 88 15.61 5.02 -6.86
N ALA A 89 14.90 4.04 -6.31
CA ALA A 89 15.46 3.02 -5.44
C ALA A 89 16.46 2.10 -6.16
N LEU A 90 16.25 1.86 -7.47
CA LEU A 90 17.08 0.98 -8.29
C LEU A 90 18.06 1.71 -9.23
N ARG A 91 18.41 2.97 -8.95
CA ARG A 91 19.44 3.72 -9.71
C ARG A 91 20.78 2.97 -9.79
N ASN A 92 21.12 2.20 -8.76
CA ASN A 92 22.35 1.38 -8.69
C ASN A 92 22.15 -0.08 -9.15
N GLY A 93 21.03 -0.39 -9.80
CA GLY A 93 20.67 -1.74 -10.23
C GLY A 93 19.90 -2.54 -9.18
N GLY A 94 19.39 -3.68 -9.61
CA GLY A 94 18.51 -4.55 -8.83
C GLY A 94 17.39 -5.11 -9.72
N ARG A 95 16.45 -5.80 -9.10
CA ARG A 95 15.25 -6.32 -9.77
C ARG A 95 13.99 -5.96 -9.00
N ILE A 96 12.87 -5.90 -9.70
CA ILE A 96 11.53 -5.65 -9.18
C ILE A 96 10.69 -6.91 -9.38
N LEU A 97 10.02 -7.33 -8.32
CA LEU A 97 8.95 -8.33 -8.36
C LEU A 97 7.61 -7.62 -8.16
N ALA A 98 6.64 -7.90 -9.02
CA ALA A 98 5.30 -7.34 -8.95
C ALA A 98 4.27 -8.33 -9.51
N ALA A 99 3.00 -8.17 -9.15
CA ALA A 99 1.92 -8.94 -9.76
C ALA A 99 1.83 -8.66 -11.28
N PRO A 100 1.39 -9.62 -12.12
CA PRO A 100 1.39 -9.46 -13.57
C PRO A 100 0.62 -8.22 -14.06
N THR A 101 -0.51 -7.92 -13.42
CA THR A 101 -1.36 -6.75 -13.70
C THR A 101 -0.74 -5.42 -13.26
N ALA A 102 0.15 -5.44 -12.25
CA ALA A 102 0.88 -4.28 -11.77
C ALA A 102 2.08 -3.92 -12.67
N VAL A 103 2.72 -4.90 -13.32
CA VAL A 103 3.91 -4.71 -14.19
C VAL A 103 3.75 -3.59 -15.23
N PRO A 104 2.70 -3.52 -16.07
CA PRO A 104 2.57 -2.47 -17.07
C PRO A 104 2.44 -1.07 -16.44
N ILE A 105 1.76 -0.97 -15.30
CA ILE A 105 1.59 0.29 -14.57
C ILE A 105 2.94 0.77 -14.02
N ILE A 106 3.67 -0.11 -13.36
CA ILE A 106 5.00 0.19 -12.80
C ILE A 106 5.98 0.61 -13.90
N ARG A 107 5.97 -0.08 -15.04
CA ARG A 107 6.80 0.27 -16.21
C ARG A 107 6.44 1.61 -16.83
N SER A 108 5.18 2.03 -16.74
CA SER A 108 4.74 3.35 -17.23
C SER A 108 5.30 4.51 -16.40
N GLY A 109 5.71 4.21 -15.16
CA GLY A 109 6.39 5.15 -14.28
C GLY A 109 5.48 5.75 -13.20
N PRO A 110 5.97 6.81 -12.54
CA PRO A 110 5.32 7.41 -11.37
C PRO A 110 3.90 7.92 -11.65
N GLN A 111 3.00 7.69 -10.71
CA GLN A 111 1.61 8.15 -10.72
C GLN A 111 1.43 9.38 -9.82
N CYS A 112 1.74 10.57 -10.37
CA CYS A 112 1.58 11.84 -9.65
C CYS A 112 0.13 12.34 -9.60
N ASN A 113 -0.75 11.86 -10.49
CA ASN A 113 -2.19 12.18 -10.54
C ASN A 113 -2.50 13.67 -10.32
N GLU A 114 -1.95 14.55 -11.18
CA GLU A 114 -2.03 16.02 -11.02
C GLU A 114 -3.45 16.59 -11.02
N GLU A 115 -4.44 15.85 -11.53
CA GLU A 115 -5.85 16.23 -11.43
C GLU A 115 -6.41 16.10 -10.01
N ILE A 116 -5.77 15.28 -9.18
CA ILE A 116 -6.20 14.93 -7.81
C ILE A 116 -5.30 15.61 -6.78
N PHE A 117 -3.99 15.60 -7.00
CA PHE A 117 -3.01 16.12 -6.04
C PHE A 117 -2.44 17.47 -6.47
N ALA A 118 -2.31 18.38 -5.51
CA ALA A 118 -1.47 19.57 -5.62
C ALA A 118 -0.16 19.28 -4.87
N CYS A 119 0.96 19.25 -5.60
CA CYS A 119 2.29 18.97 -5.06
C CYS A 119 3.31 19.77 -5.88
N ALA A 120 4.00 20.71 -5.26
CA ALA A 120 4.98 21.57 -5.90
C ALA A 120 6.28 20.81 -6.22
N ASN A 121 6.60 19.75 -5.47
CA ASN A 121 7.86 19.05 -5.65
C ASN A 121 7.79 17.55 -5.33
N TRP A 122 7.48 16.75 -6.35
CA TRP A 122 7.65 15.29 -6.31
C TRP A 122 9.12 14.84 -6.27
N GLY A 123 10.05 15.72 -6.66
CA GLY A 123 11.44 15.40 -6.99
C GLY A 123 11.58 14.75 -8.38
N LYS A 124 12.77 14.21 -8.66
CA LYS A 124 13.09 13.49 -9.90
C LYS A 124 12.69 12.02 -9.78
N LEU A 125 11.39 11.78 -9.87
CA LEU A 125 10.86 10.43 -10.03
C LEU A 125 11.05 9.95 -11.48
N GLU A 126 11.32 8.66 -11.66
CA GLU A 126 11.59 8.06 -12.97
C GLU A 126 11.04 6.63 -13.04
N PRO A 127 10.60 6.15 -14.22
CA PRO A 127 10.23 4.75 -14.37
C PRO A 127 11.45 3.85 -14.11
N PRO A 128 11.26 2.66 -13.52
CA PRO A 128 12.34 1.68 -13.46
C PRO A 128 12.70 1.19 -14.87
N ARG A 129 13.91 0.66 -15.02
CA ARG A 129 14.33 -0.03 -16.25
C ARG A 129 13.32 -1.15 -16.56
N PRO A 130 12.71 -1.21 -17.75
CA PRO A 130 11.68 -2.20 -18.06
C PRO A 130 12.12 -3.65 -17.85
N GLU A 131 13.39 -3.95 -18.16
CA GLU A 131 14.02 -5.27 -18.01
C GLU A 131 14.22 -5.69 -16.54
N ALA A 132 14.19 -4.75 -15.60
CA ALA A 132 14.29 -5.03 -14.17
C ALA A 132 12.95 -5.46 -13.57
N VAL A 133 11.82 -5.32 -14.27
CA VAL A 133 10.48 -5.63 -13.74
C VAL A 133 10.04 -7.02 -14.16
N HIS A 134 9.86 -7.91 -13.17
CA HIS A 134 9.47 -9.30 -13.35
C HIS A 134 8.12 -9.59 -12.70
N ALA A 135 7.28 -10.35 -13.40
CA ALA A 135 5.97 -10.76 -12.91
C ALA A 135 6.09 -11.96 -11.95
N VAL A 136 5.35 -11.92 -10.84
CA VAL A 136 5.15 -13.04 -9.92
C VAL A 136 3.78 -13.65 -10.19
N ILE A 137 3.75 -14.71 -11.00
CA ILE A 137 2.50 -15.39 -11.39
C ILE A 137 2.09 -16.41 -10.32
N GLU A 138 3.07 -17.11 -9.77
CA GLU A 138 2.93 -18.11 -8.72
C GLU A 138 3.81 -17.70 -7.53
N PRO A 139 3.59 -18.26 -6.32
CA PRO A 139 4.47 -18.01 -5.18
C PRO A 139 5.94 -18.26 -5.53
N VAL A 140 6.81 -17.33 -5.12
CA VAL A 140 8.26 -17.46 -5.30
C VAL A 140 8.99 -17.23 -4.00
N GLU A 141 10.07 -17.98 -3.78
CA GLU A 141 10.98 -17.77 -2.67
C GLU A 141 12.15 -16.88 -3.10
N VAL A 142 12.50 -15.93 -2.24
CA VAL A 142 13.70 -15.09 -2.39
C VAL A 142 14.65 -15.42 -1.24
N ASP A 143 15.71 -16.16 -1.54
CA ASP A 143 16.81 -16.40 -0.59
C ASP A 143 17.79 -15.21 -0.62
N LEU A 144 18.02 -14.62 0.55
CA LEU A 144 18.91 -13.49 0.77
C LEU A 144 20.22 -13.92 1.46
N GLY A 145 20.57 -15.21 1.41
CA GLY A 145 21.73 -15.77 2.09
C GLY A 145 21.41 -16.15 3.53
N GLY A 146 20.47 -17.09 3.71
CA GLY A 146 20.04 -17.58 5.02
C GLY A 146 18.81 -16.89 5.61
N VAL A 147 18.13 -16.08 4.80
CA VAL A 147 16.75 -15.60 5.05
C VAL A 147 15.97 -15.84 3.79
N VAL A 148 14.91 -16.64 3.89
CA VAL A 148 14.00 -16.90 2.78
C VAL A 148 12.73 -16.09 3.01
N VAL A 149 12.32 -15.37 1.98
CA VAL A 149 11.07 -14.60 1.95
C VAL A 149 10.18 -15.19 0.88
N GLU A 150 8.96 -15.56 1.25
CA GLU A 150 7.93 -16.01 0.30
C GLU A 150 7.20 -14.77 -0.24
N VAL A 151 7.18 -14.60 -1.55
CA VAL A 151 6.40 -13.58 -2.24
C VAL A 151 5.20 -14.26 -2.89
N VAL A 152 4.01 -13.93 -2.43
CA VAL A 152 2.79 -14.68 -2.75
C VAL A 152 1.77 -13.73 -3.39
N PRO A 153 1.33 -13.99 -4.63
CA PRO A 153 0.24 -13.24 -5.24
C PRO A 153 -1.11 -13.62 -4.62
N PHE A 154 -1.96 -12.63 -4.34
CA PHE A 154 -3.35 -12.90 -4.00
C PHE A 154 -4.08 -13.40 -5.26
N PRO A 155 -4.76 -14.57 -5.21
CA PRO A 155 -5.49 -15.11 -6.35
C PRO A 155 -6.84 -14.41 -6.53
N GLY A 156 -6.83 -13.16 -6.99
CA GLY A 156 -8.04 -12.39 -7.29
C GLY A 156 -7.83 -10.87 -7.29
N THR A 157 -8.93 -10.14 -7.42
CA THR A 157 -8.98 -8.68 -7.23
C THR A 157 -9.39 -8.37 -5.81
N ALA A 158 -8.63 -7.56 -5.09
CA ALA A 158 -8.93 -7.17 -3.71
C ALA A 158 -8.73 -5.68 -3.47
N HIS A 159 -7.54 -5.26 -3.08
CA HIS A 159 -7.22 -3.83 -2.98
C HIS A 159 -6.91 -3.25 -4.37
N THR A 160 -6.24 -4.06 -5.20
CA THR A 160 -6.08 -3.86 -6.64
C THR A 160 -6.33 -5.17 -7.40
N ASP A 161 -6.18 -5.13 -8.73
CA ASP A 161 -6.14 -6.34 -9.57
C ASP A 161 -4.79 -7.10 -9.48
N GLY A 162 -3.85 -6.65 -8.64
CA GLY A 162 -2.48 -7.14 -8.60
C GLY A 162 -1.81 -6.93 -7.25
N ASP A 163 -2.35 -7.58 -6.22
CA ASP A 163 -1.84 -7.53 -4.85
C ASP A 163 -0.86 -8.69 -4.57
N LEU A 164 0.29 -8.38 -4.00
CA LEU A 164 1.27 -9.32 -3.46
C LEU A 164 1.38 -9.14 -1.94
N VAL A 165 1.64 -10.25 -1.24
CA VAL A 165 2.10 -10.25 0.14
C VAL A 165 3.48 -10.89 0.24
N LEU A 166 4.21 -10.55 1.30
CA LEU A 166 5.51 -11.14 1.57
C LEU A 166 5.59 -11.70 2.97
N PHE A 167 5.94 -12.98 3.09
CA PHE A 167 6.03 -13.68 4.35
C PHE A 167 7.47 -14.07 4.67
N GLU A 168 7.96 -13.69 5.85
CA GLU A 168 9.20 -14.22 6.41
C GLU A 168 8.84 -15.16 7.57
N PRO A 169 8.98 -16.49 7.38
CA PRO A 169 8.37 -17.48 8.28
C PRO A 169 9.04 -17.54 9.66
N ARG A 170 10.32 -17.23 9.75
CA ARG A 170 11.09 -17.38 11.00
C ARG A 170 10.68 -16.35 12.04
N THR A 171 10.45 -15.11 11.62
CA THR A 171 9.89 -14.05 12.47
C THR A 171 8.37 -14.20 12.60
N GLY A 172 7.71 -14.75 11.57
CA GLY A 172 6.26 -14.76 11.44
C GLY A 172 5.73 -13.39 11.00
N THR A 173 6.51 -12.66 10.18
CA THR A 173 6.15 -11.32 9.69
C THR A 173 5.53 -11.43 8.31
N LEU A 174 4.36 -10.84 8.12
CA LEU A 174 3.70 -10.73 6.83
C LEU A 174 3.53 -9.24 6.46
N PHE A 175 4.18 -8.82 5.38
CA PHE A 175 3.90 -7.55 4.72
C PHE A 175 2.68 -7.73 3.82
N THR A 176 1.58 -7.04 4.12
CA THR A 176 0.30 -7.27 3.44
C THR A 176 0.03 -6.28 2.33
N GLY A 177 0.91 -5.28 2.13
CA GLY A 177 0.56 -4.08 1.40
C GLY A 177 -0.75 -3.50 1.92
N ASP A 178 -1.53 -2.93 1.02
CA ASP A 178 -2.81 -2.32 1.36
C ASP A 178 -3.97 -3.30 1.49
N LEU A 179 -3.74 -4.63 1.41
CA LEU A 179 -4.75 -5.60 1.85
C LEU A 179 -5.10 -5.42 3.34
N LEU A 180 -4.21 -4.80 4.12
CA LEU A 180 -4.51 -4.21 5.42
C LEU A 180 -4.12 -2.73 5.43
N SER A 181 -5.06 -1.89 5.87
CA SER A 181 -4.83 -0.48 6.17
C SER A 181 -5.38 -0.18 7.56
N VAL A 182 -4.55 0.39 8.44
CA VAL A 182 -4.86 0.56 9.86
C VAL A 182 -4.94 2.05 10.23
N GLY A 183 -6.12 2.49 10.67
CA GLY A 183 -6.29 3.84 11.22
C GLY A 183 -6.39 4.98 10.20
N SER A 184 -6.48 4.66 8.91
CA SER A 184 -6.84 5.58 7.82
C SER A 184 -8.01 5.03 7.03
N THR A 185 -8.72 5.89 6.28
CA THR A 185 -9.77 5.43 5.37
C THR A 185 -9.13 4.59 4.25
N PRO A 186 -9.48 3.29 4.12
CA PRO A 186 -8.95 2.42 3.08
C PRO A 186 -9.29 2.96 1.69
N PHE A 187 -8.54 2.55 0.66
CA PHE A 187 -8.80 2.96 -0.72
C PHE A 187 -9.16 1.75 -1.58
N ALA A 188 -10.44 1.61 -1.95
CA ALA A 188 -10.96 0.42 -2.63
C ALA A 188 -11.26 0.63 -4.12
N VAL A 189 -11.13 1.87 -4.62
CA VAL A 189 -11.58 2.27 -5.97
C VAL A 189 -11.05 1.35 -7.08
N HIS A 190 -9.80 0.91 -6.97
CA HIS A 190 -9.12 0.07 -7.96
C HIS A 190 -9.23 -1.44 -7.70
N GLY A 191 -9.95 -1.83 -6.65
CA GLY A 191 -10.03 -3.20 -6.16
C GLY A 191 -11.43 -3.77 -6.32
N SER A 192 -11.84 -4.65 -5.40
CA SER A 192 -13.20 -5.18 -5.25
C SER A 192 -13.48 -5.36 -3.77
N ILE A 193 -14.59 -4.81 -3.26
CA ILE A 193 -14.92 -4.91 -1.83
C ILE A 193 -15.20 -6.37 -1.41
N PRO A 194 -16.00 -7.17 -2.13
CA PRO A 194 -16.16 -8.60 -1.84
C PRO A 194 -14.85 -9.39 -2.00
N GLY A 195 -14.05 -9.06 -3.01
CA GLY A 195 -12.75 -9.67 -3.22
C GLY A 195 -11.76 -9.35 -2.09
N TRP A 196 -11.82 -8.14 -1.53
CA TRP A 196 -11.02 -7.74 -0.39
C TRP A 196 -11.44 -8.48 0.88
N LEU A 197 -12.73 -8.68 1.13
CA LEU A 197 -13.19 -9.56 2.21
C LEU A 197 -12.64 -11.00 2.04
N THR A 198 -12.64 -11.51 0.81
CA THR A 198 -12.03 -12.82 0.48
C THR A 198 -10.52 -12.82 0.74
N ALA A 199 -9.81 -11.72 0.43
CA ALA A 199 -8.40 -11.58 0.73
C ALA A 199 -8.11 -11.63 2.23
N LEU A 200 -8.96 -11.02 3.06
CA LEU A 200 -8.79 -11.07 4.51
C LEU A 200 -8.94 -12.52 5.04
N ASP A 201 -9.90 -13.29 4.52
CA ASP A 201 -10.03 -14.72 4.87
C ASP A 201 -8.85 -15.56 4.35
N TRP A 202 -8.35 -15.21 3.17
CA TRP A 202 -7.19 -15.84 2.57
C TRP A 202 -5.92 -15.60 3.40
N LEU A 203 -5.71 -14.40 3.93
CA LEU A 203 -4.58 -14.11 4.82
C LEU A 203 -4.60 -15.02 6.06
N ASP A 204 -5.77 -15.15 6.70
CA ASP A 204 -5.94 -15.99 7.89
C ASP A 204 -5.71 -17.49 7.58
N LYS A 205 -6.14 -17.95 6.40
CA LYS A 205 -6.04 -19.36 5.99
C LYS A 205 -4.65 -19.75 5.49
N MET A 206 -4.02 -18.91 4.68
CA MET A 206 -2.75 -19.22 4.01
C MET A 206 -1.55 -19.01 4.91
N PHE A 207 -1.65 -18.13 5.90
CA PHE A 207 -0.52 -17.77 6.75
C PHE A 207 -0.84 -17.99 8.24
N PRO A 208 -1.15 -19.24 8.65
CA PRO A 208 -1.54 -19.55 10.03
C PRO A 208 -0.43 -19.27 11.06
N ASP A 209 0.83 -19.24 10.62
CA ASP A 209 2.00 -19.01 11.47
C ASP A 209 2.37 -17.52 11.63
N VAL A 210 1.57 -16.60 11.07
CA VAL A 210 1.83 -15.17 11.21
C VAL A 210 1.64 -14.70 12.64
N ARG A 211 2.58 -13.86 13.07
CA ARG A 211 2.59 -13.20 14.37
C ARG A 211 2.39 -11.70 14.25
N THR A 212 2.89 -11.11 13.17
CA THR A 212 2.86 -9.67 12.94
C THR A 212 2.47 -9.37 11.49
N PHE A 213 1.47 -8.51 11.32
CA PHE A 213 1.16 -7.86 10.06
C PHE A 213 1.87 -6.51 9.97
N VAL A 214 2.54 -6.27 8.84
CA VAL A 214 3.01 -4.95 8.42
C VAL A 214 2.06 -4.45 7.32
N PRO A 215 1.06 -3.62 7.66
CA PRO A 215 0.13 -3.07 6.69
C PRO A 215 0.82 -2.02 5.81
N GLY A 216 0.28 -1.76 4.62
CA GLY A 216 0.75 -0.70 3.73
C GLY A 216 0.45 0.70 4.25
N HIS A 217 -0.50 0.84 5.17
CA HIS A 217 -0.71 2.05 5.96
C HIS A 217 -1.03 1.72 7.42
N GLY A 218 -0.49 2.51 8.34
CA GLY A 218 -0.90 2.49 9.75
C GLY A 218 0.04 1.77 10.69
N GLY A 219 -0.44 1.54 11.91
CA GLY A 219 0.32 0.80 12.92
C GLY A 219 0.42 -0.69 12.58
N LEU A 220 1.48 -1.33 13.07
CA LEU A 220 1.60 -2.78 13.05
C LEU A 220 0.37 -3.43 13.70
N SER A 221 -0.01 -4.59 13.17
CA SER A 221 -1.18 -5.35 13.63
C SER A 221 -0.81 -6.83 13.73
N HIS A 222 -1.75 -7.67 14.13
CA HIS A 222 -1.57 -9.12 14.21
C HIS A 222 -2.88 -9.85 13.88
N PRO A 223 -2.85 -11.17 13.61
CA PRO A 223 -4.06 -11.96 13.41
C PRO A 223 -5.05 -11.79 14.57
N GLY A 224 -6.33 -11.62 14.24
CA GLY A 224 -7.40 -11.37 15.22
C GLY A 224 -7.36 -10.01 15.94
N SER A 225 -6.44 -9.11 15.57
CA SER A 225 -6.38 -7.78 16.19
C SER A 225 -7.58 -6.91 15.82
N PHE A 226 -7.91 -5.96 16.71
CA PHE A 226 -9.01 -5.03 16.51
C PHE A 226 -8.96 -4.28 15.16
N PRO A 227 -7.81 -3.77 14.67
CA PRO A 227 -7.75 -3.13 13.36
C PRO A 227 -8.25 -3.99 12.18
N VAL A 228 -7.96 -5.29 12.17
CA VAL A 228 -8.43 -6.21 11.12
C VAL A 228 -9.95 -6.34 11.19
N ALA A 229 -10.51 -6.48 12.40
CA ALA A 229 -11.95 -6.55 12.60
C ALA A 229 -12.67 -5.24 12.18
N VAL A 230 -12.06 -4.08 12.44
CA VAL A 230 -12.62 -2.79 12.01
C VAL A 230 -12.61 -2.66 10.49
N LEU A 231 -11.54 -3.10 9.81
CA LEU A 231 -11.50 -3.10 8.34
C LEU A 231 -12.62 -3.99 7.76
N ARG A 232 -12.78 -5.22 8.26
CA ARG A 232 -13.89 -6.12 7.87
C ARG A 232 -15.26 -5.45 8.08
N THR A 233 -15.45 -4.81 9.23
CA THR A 233 -16.69 -4.10 9.57
C THR A 233 -16.99 -2.96 8.59
N TYR A 234 -15.95 -2.22 8.17
CA TYR A 234 -16.10 -1.14 7.20
C TYR A 234 -16.46 -1.66 5.80
N LEU A 235 -15.77 -2.70 5.32
CA LEU A 235 -16.04 -3.31 4.03
C LEU A 235 -17.47 -3.89 3.96
N HIS A 236 -17.92 -4.58 5.00
CA HIS A 236 -19.32 -5.03 5.10
C HIS A 236 -20.31 -3.86 5.11
N TRP A 237 -20.04 -2.81 5.90
CA TRP A 237 -20.92 -1.65 5.95
C TRP A 237 -21.05 -0.95 4.58
N LEU A 238 -19.97 -0.86 3.79
CA LEU A 238 -20.03 -0.30 2.44
C LEU A 238 -20.98 -1.11 1.55
N LEU A 239 -20.90 -2.44 1.60
CA LEU A 239 -21.77 -3.34 0.86
C LEU A 239 -23.23 -3.18 1.31
N ASP A 240 -23.48 -3.22 2.61
CA ASP A 240 -24.83 -3.09 3.18
C ASP A 240 -25.46 -1.74 2.83
N ALA A 241 -24.68 -0.65 2.91
CA ALA A 241 -25.15 0.70 2.64
C ALA A 241 -25.48 0.96 1.16
N THR A 242 -25.00 0.09 0.25
CA THR A 242 -25.16 0.26 -1.20
C THR A 242 -25.95 -0.86 -1.87
N ALA A 243 -26.51 -1.79 -1.09
CA ALA A 243 -27.21 -2.98 -1.58
C ALA A 243 -28.58 -2.71 -2.22
N SER A 244 -29.21 -1.56 -1.98
CA SER A 244 -30.53 -1.25 -2.55
C SER A 244 -30.45 -1.10 -4.07
N ALA A 245 -31.49 -1.51 -4.80
CA ALA A 245 -31.55 -1.50 -6.27
C ALA A 245 -31.50 -0.11 -6.94
N GLY A 246 -31.59 0.98 -6.18
CA GLY A 246 -31.48 2.35 -6.70
C GLY A 246 -30.17 3.00 -6.26
N THR A 247 -29.75 4.02 -7.00
CA THR A 247 -28.56 4.80 -6.66
C THR A 247 -28.76 5.58 -5.36
N PRO A 248 -27.99 5.30 -4.29
CA PRO A 248 -28.12 6.01 -3.03
C PRO A 248 -27.48 7.40 -3.10
N ASP A 249 -27.79 8.26 -2.13
CA ASP A 249 -27.05 9.51 -1.93
C ASP A 249 -25.68 9.21 -1.33
N PHE A 250 -24.67 9.10 -2.20
CA PHE A 250 -23.29 8.83 -1.79
C PHE A 250 -22.69 9.93 -0.91
N SER A 251 -23.16 11.18 -1.01
CA SER A 251 -22.67 12.29 -0.18
C SER A 251 -23.22 12.17 1.25
N GLU A 252 -24.50 11.81 1.38
CA GLU A 252 -25.10 11.51 2.68
C GLU A 252 -24.41 10.30 3.33
N LEU A 253 -24.23 9.20 2.59
CA LEU A 253 -23.53 8.01 3.06
C LEU A 253 -22.08 8.29 3.46
N ALA A 254 -21.34 9.10 2.69
CA ALA A 254 -19.99 9.52 3.07
C ALA A 254 -20.00 10.34 4.37
N THR A 255 -21.00 11.18 4.58
CA THR A 255 -21.17 11.92 5.85
C THR A 255 -21.48 10.98 7.02
N ILE A 256 -22.29 9.93 6.81
CA ILE A 256 -22.53 8.86 7.79
C ILE A 256 -21.23 8.12 8.10
N ALA A 257 -20.44 7.77 7.08
CA ALA A 257 -19.14 7.10 7.25
C ALA A 257 -18.21 7.93 8.14
N ARG A 258 -18.08 9.23 7.86
CA ARG A 258 -17.26 10.15 8.66
C ARG A 258 -17.65 10.19 10.13
N ARG A 259 -18.96 10.06 10.45
CA ARG A 259 -19.43 9.99 11.84
C ARG A 259 -19.14 8.64 12.49
N ARG A 260 -19.16 7.56 11.71
CA ARG A 260 -18.95 6.18 12.19
C ARG A 260 -17.46 5.86 12.38
N TRP A 261 -16.58 6.47 11.59
CA TRP A 261 -15.12 6.37 11.71
C TRP A 261 -14.47 7.75 11.87
N PRO A 262 -14.76 8.49 12.96
CA PRO A 262 -14.39 9.90 13.10
C PRO A 262 -12.89 10.13 13.26
N THR A 263 -12.12 9.08 13.57
CA THR A 263 -10.66 9.15 13.78
C THR A 263 -9.86 8.77 12.54
N TRP A 264 -10.51 8.30 11.47
CA TRP A 264 -9.81 7.93 10.24
C TRP A 264 -9.39 9.17 9.47
N THR A 265 -8.11 9.20 9.08
CA THR A 265 -7.58 10.19 8.14
C THR A 265 -8.14 9.94 6.74
N VAL A 266 -7.93 10.92 5.85
CA VAL A 266 -8.36 10.89 4.43
C VAL A 266 -9.85 10.53 4.23
N PRO A 267 -10.77 11.18 4.96
CA PRO A 267 -12.20 10.83 4.97
C PRO A 267 -12.89 11.00 3.62
N GLU A 268 -12.36 11.84 2.73
CA GLU A 268 -12.85 12.01 1.36
C GLU A 268 -12.83 10.70 0.56
N ARG A 269 -12.01 9.70 0.93
CA ARG A 269 -12.00 8.38 0.29
C ARG A 269 -13.30 7.59 0.47
N HIS A 270 -14.11 7.91 1.48
CA HIS A 270 -15.38 7.22 1.72
C HIS A 270 -16.28 7.24 0.48
N ILE A 271 -16.37 8.37 -0.23
CA ILE A 271 -17.24 8.48 -1.42
C ILE A 271 -16.79 7.55 -2.55
N GLY A 272 -15.47 7.45 -2.79
CA GLY A 272 -14.93 6.54 -3.80
C GLY A 272 -15.15 5.07 -3.43
N ASN A 273 -15.03 4.72 -2.16
CA ASN A 273 -15.30 3.36 -1.71
C ASN A 273 -16.79 3.00 -1.77
N LEU A 274 -17.69 3.96 -1.53
CA LEU A 274 -19.13 3.76 -1.68
C LEU A 274 -19.50 3.55 -3.15
N LEU A 275 -18.92 4.34 -4.07
CA LEU A 275 -19.09 4.13 -5.52
C LEU A 275 -18.58 2.74 -5.94
N ARG A 276 -17.46 2.30 -5.38
CA ARG A 276 -16.95 0.94 -5.62
C ARG A 276 -17.90 -0.13 -5.11
N ALA A 277 -18.37 0.00 -3.87
CA ALA A 277 -19.26 -0.97 -3.26
C ALA A 277 -20.59 -1.08 -4.01
N HIS A 278 -21.14 0.05 -4.47
CA HIS A 278 -22.32 0.05 -5.33
C HIS A 278 -22.05 -0.70 -6.63
N ALA A 279 -20.95 -0.41 -7.33
CA ALA A 279 -20.62 -1.12 -8.56
C ALA A 279 -20.46 -2.64 -8.32
N ASP A 280 -19.82 -3.05 -7.23
CA ASP A 280 -19.71 -4.46 -6.84
C ASP A 280 -21.08 -5.12 -6.56
N GLN A 281 -21.99 -4.42 -5.87
CA GLN A 281 -23.34 -4.94 -5.53
C GLN A 281 -24.23 -5.11 -6.76
N HIS A 282 -24.08 -4.25 -7.77
CA HIS A 282 -24.93 -4.23 -8.96
C HIS A 282 -24.30 -4.89 -10.18
N GLY A 283 -23.12 -5.49 -10.03
CA GLY A 283 -22.39 -6.14 -11.13
C GLY A 283 -21.94 -5.15 -12.21
N GLU A 284 -21.75 -3.89 -11.83
CA GLU A 284 -21.37 -2.80 -12.72
C GLU A 284 -19.85 -2.58 -12.71
N ARG A 285 -19.34 -1.93 -13.75
CA ARG A 285 -17.94 -1.50 -13.80
C ARG A 285 -17.83 -0.06 -13.31
N LEU A 286 -17.07 0.16 -12.23
CA LEU A 286 -16.70 1.51 -11.81
C LEU A 286 -15.63 2.09 -12.76
N ALA A 287 -15.88 3.29 -13.28
CA ALA A 287 -14.84 4.08 -13.94
C ALA A 287 -13.97 4.76 -12.87
N SER A 288 -12.70 4.35 -12.73
CA SER A 288 -11.80 4.91 -11.71
C SER A 288 -11.71 6.44 -11.74
N ALA A 289 -11.71 7.04 -12.93
CA ALA A 289 -11.67 8.48 -13.09
C ALA A 289 -12.89 9.20 -12.48
N GLU A 290 -14.07 8.56 -12.48
CA GLU A 290 -15.27 9.10 -11.87
C GLU A 290 -15.16 9.10 -10.33
N ALA A 291 -14.77 7.97 -9.74
CA ALA A 291 -14.55 7.89 -8.30
C ALA A 291 -13.44 8.84 -7.83
N MET A 292 -12.35 8.98 -8.59
CA MET A 292 -11.29 9.92 -8.26
C MET A 292 -11.76 11.38 -8.32
N ARG A 293 -12.61 11.76 -9.29
CA ARG A 293 -13.25 13.08 -9.31
C ARG A 293 -14.14 13.29 -8.09
N ALA A 294 -14.96 12.30 -7.73
CA ALA A 294 -15.82 12.38 -6.54
C ALA A 294 -15.01 12.57 -5.25
N ILE A 295 -13.89 11.86 -5.11
CA ILE A 295 -12.95 12.02 -3.98
C ILE A 295 -12.40 13.46 -3.92
N ARG A 296 -11.92 13.97 -5.06
CA ARG A 296 -11.39 15.34 -5.16
C ARG A 296 -12.45 16.38 -4.80
N ASP A 297 -13.65 16.24 -5.33
CA ASP A 297 -14.73 17.19 -5.09
C ASP A 297 -15.18 17.12 -3.61
N ALA A 298 -15.20 15.94 -3.00
CA ALA A 298 -15.43 15.75 -1.56
C ALA A 298 -14.32 16.34 -0.67
N ALA A 299 -13.08 16.42 -1.18
CA ALA A 299 -11.96 17.12 -0.55
C ALA A 299 -12.04 18.65 -0.70
N GLY A 300 -12.98 19.17 -1.48
CA GLY A 300 -13.10 20.60 -1.79
C GLY A 300 -12.14 21.08 -2.88
N GLY A 301 -11.57 20.16 -3.68
CA GLY A 301 -10.60 20.46 -4.73
C GLY A 301 -9.39 19.52 -4.70
N LYS A 302 -8.29 19.95 -5.31
CA LYS A 302 -7.05 19.16 -5.28
C LYS A 302 -6.55 19.01 -3.84
N ILE A 303 -6.10 17.80 -3.51
CA ILE A 303 -5.55 17.46 -2.20
C ILE A 303 -4.12 18.01 -2.12
N ASP A 304 -3.89 18.93 -1.19
CA ASP A 304 -2.60 19.58 -0.97
C ASP A 304 -1.61 18.65 -0.28
N LEU A 305 -0.69 18.08 -1.06
CA LEU A 305 0.39 17.25 -0.57
C LEU A 305 1.58 18.05 -0.05
N ASP A 306 1.74 19.32 -0.42
CA ASP A 306 2.88 20.14 0.03
C ASP A 306 2.81 20.40 1.52
N THR A 307 1.61 20.75 1.97
CA THR A 307 1.28 20.91 3.38
C THR A 307 1.46 19.61 4.16
N LEU A 308 1.01 18.49 3.58
CA LEU A 308 1.00 17.17 4.21
C LEU A 308 2.40 16.57 4.35
N LEU A 309 3.19 16.64 3.28
CA LEU A 309 4.52 16.04 3.18
C LEU A 309 5.64 17.02 3.63
N GLY A 310 5.29 18.25 3.97
CA GLY A 310 6.27 19.29 4.31
C GLY A 310 7.18 19.64 3.14
N LEU A 311 6.60 19.73 1.93
CA LEU A 311 7.28 20.10 0.68
C LEU A 311 7.11 21.59 0.34
N GLY A 312 6.37 22.33 1.16
CA GLY A 312 6.25 23.80 1.05
C GLY A 312 7.61 24.50 1.06
N LYS A 313 7.66 25.69 0.44
CA LYS A 313 8.89 26.49 0.36
C LYS A 313 9.50 26.71 1.76
N PRO A 314 10.85 26.64 1.89
CA PRO A 314 11.54 26.94 3.13
C PRO A 314 11.27 28.36 3.63
#